data_AF-A0A419WTH7-F1
#
_entry.id   AF-A0A419WTH7-F1
#
_cell.length_a   1.000
_cell.length_b   1.000
_cell.length_c   1.000
_cell.angle_alpha   90.00
_cell.angle_beta   90.00
_cell.angle_gamma   90.00
#
_symmetry.space_group_name_H-M   'P 1'
#
loop_
_entity.id
_entity.type
_entity.pdbx_description
1 polymer ?
#
loop_
_entity_poly.entity_id
_entity_poly.type
_entity_poly.pdbx_seq_one_letter_code
_entity_poly.pdbx_strand_id
1 'polypeptide(L)'
;MSKFKEIKLNRFQLNVLLDEEEKAAYDYIVQEGTYCVHCKEMCTKGVDVKENFLNDMNDILIKGTCRVCNGRVSRFIEYGEFDEFSEKALRFRISIGAE
;
A
#
# COMPACT_ATOMS: atom_id res chain seq x y z
N MET A 1 -6.31 11.38 -17.45
CA MET A 1 -7.57 10.79 -16.92
C MET A 1 -7.18 9.50 -16.22
N SER A 2 -7.44 9.44 -14.91
CA SER A 2 -7.35 8.22 -14.10
C SER A 2 -8.17 7.10 -14.73
N LYS A 3 -7.56 5.93 -14.98
CA LYS A 3 -8.19 4.84 -15.75
C LYS A 3 -8.97 3.85 -14.87
N PHE A 4 -8.68 3.75 -13.58
CA PHE A 4 -9.22 2.69 -12.73
C PHE A 4 -9.76 3.22 -11.41
N LYS A 5 -10.76 2.55 -10.85
CA LYS A 5 -11.28 2.88 -9.52
C LYS A 5 -10.29 2.48 -8.42
N GLU A 6 -10.22 3.24 -7.34
CA GLU A 6 -9.52 2.81 -6.14
C GLU A 6 -10.23 1.60 -5.51
N ILE A 7 -9.46 0.60 -5.11
CA ILE A 7 -9.98 -0.62 -4.49
C ILE A 7 -9.42 -0.72 -3.08
N LYS A 8 -10.30 -0.73 -2.08
CA LYS A 8 -9.89 -1.08 -0.72
C LYS A 8 -9.53 -2.56 -0.66
N LEU A 9 -8.31 -2.85 -0.21
CA LEU A 9 -7.78 -4.20 -0.10
C LEU A 9 -7.93 -4.70 1.34
N ASN A 10 -8.51 -5.89 1.49
CA ASN A 10 -8.33 -6.66 2.70
C ASN A 10 -6.97 -7.38 2.70
N ARG A 11 -6.59 -7.96 3.84
CA ARG A 11 -5.27 -8.63 3.99
C ARG A 11 -5.09 -9.82 3.04
N PHE A 12 -6.15 -10.56 2.74
CA PHE A 12 -6.08 -11.68 1.81
C PHE A 12 -5.82 -11.20 0.39
N GLN A 13 -6.55 -10.16 -0.07
CA GLN A 13 -6.36 -9.57 -1.40
C GLN A 13 -4.97 -8.95 -1.56
N LEU A 14 -4.47 -8.26 -0.53
CA LEU A 14 -3.11 -7.74 -0.53
C LEU A 14 -2.09 -8.88 -0.67
N ASN A 15 -2.23 -9.97 0.08
CA ASN A 15 -1.32 -11.12 0.01
C ASN A 15 -1.36 -11.88 -1.33
N VAL A 16 -2.47 -11.79 -2.07
CA VAL A 16 -2.60 -12.33 -3.43
C VAL A 16 -1.92 -11.42 -4.45
N LEU A 17 -1.98 -10.10 -4.24
CA LEU A 17 -1.32 -9.11 -5.08
C LEU A 17 0.19 -9.07 -4.89
N LEU A 18 0.69 -9.24 -3.68
CA LEU A 18 2.13 -9.13 -3.42
C LEU A 18 2.83 -10.49 -3.56
N ASP A 19 3.98 -10.52 -4.22
CA ASP A 19 4.93 -11.64 -4.12
C ASP A 19 5.78 -11.54 -2.84
N GLU A 20 6.77 -12.42 -2.68
CA GLU A 20 7.59 -12.44 -1.45
C GLU A 20 8.52 -11.23 -1.32
N GLU A 21 9.06 -10.69 -2.42
CA GLU A 21 9.92 -9.51 -2.39
C GLU A 21 9.09 -8.26 -2.10
N GLU A 22 7.95 -8.12 -2.77
CA GLU A 22 7.00 -7.03 -2.58
C GLU A 22 6.39 -7.03 -1.17
N LYS A 23 6.16 -8.21 -0.56
CA LYS A 23 5.77 -8.34 0.84
C LYS A 23 6.88 -7.86 1.77
N ALA A 24 8.13 -8.26 1.53
CA ALA A 24 9.26 -7.83 2.36
C ALA A 24 9.43 -6.30 2.31
N ALA A 25 9.32 -5.70 1.12
CA ALA A 25 9.36 -4.26 0.95
C ALA A 25 8.16 -3.55 1.61
N TYR A 26 6.96 -4.10 1.49
CA TYR A 26 5.78 -3.60 2.22
C TYR A 26 6.01 -3.61 3.74
N ASP A 27 6.51 -4.72 4.27
CA ASP A 27 6.76 -4.88 5.71
C ASP A 27 7.82 -3.88 6.19
N TYR A 28 8.90 -3.68 5.45
CA TYR A 28 9.91 -2.65 5.72
C TYR A 28 9.27 -1.25 5.77
N ILE A 29 8.44 -0.90 4.78
CA ILE A 29 7.79 0.41 4.72
C ILE A 29 6.86 0.65 5.90
N VAL A 30 6.13 -0.38 6.33
CA VAL A 30 5.25 -0.33 7.51
C VAL A 30 6.03 -0.26 8.82
N GLN A 31 7.17 -0.96 8.93
CA GLN A 31 7.94 -1.04 10.16
C GLN A 31 8.84 0.17 10.40
N GLU A 32 9.38 0.76 9.33
CA GLU A 32 10.35 1.84 9.45
C GLU A 32 10.35 2.84 8.29
N GLY A 33 9.89 2.45 7.09
CA GLY A 33 9.97 3.28 5.87
C GLY A 33 8.88 4.35 5.69
N THR A 34 8.02 4.60 6.68
CA THR A 34 6.97 5.64 6.60
C THR A 34 7.33 6.89 7.40
N TYR A 35 7.39 8.06 6.76
CA TYR A 35 7.63 9.34 7.45
C TYR A 35 6.38 9.85 8.18
N CYS A 36 6.53 10.31 9.42
CA CYS A 36 5.47 10.93 10.20
C CYS A 36 5.67 12.45 10.29
N VAL A 37 4.74 13.22 9.75
CA VAL A 37 4.77 14.69 9.79
C VAL A 37 4.64 15.28 11.21
N HIS A 38 4.04 14.53 12.14
CA HIS A 38 3.88 14.96 13.53
C HIS A 38 5.16 14.77 14.34
N CYS A 39 5.83 13.62 14.19
CA CYS A 39 7.14 13.38 14.80
C CYS A 39 8.27 14.10 14.07
N LYS A 40 8.05 14.45 12.79
CA LYS A 40 9.06 14.93 11.85
C LYS A 40 10.21 13.94 11.63
N GLU A 41 9.91 12.65 11.76
CA GLU A 41 10.87 11.55 11.66
C GLU A 41 10.20 10.33 11.01
N MET A 42 11.00 9.34 10.63
CA MET A 42 10.53 8.02 10.22
C MET A 42 9.80 7.32 11.37
N CYS A 43 8.77 6.54 11.05
CA CYS A 43 8.04 5.70 12.00
C CYS A 43 8.89 4.49 12.40
N THR A 44 10.01 4.68 13.09
CA THR A 44 10.96 3.61 13.49
C THR A 44 10.38 2.59 14.47
N LYS A 45 9.20 2.86 15.05
CA LYS A 45 8.42 1.90 15.84
C LYS A 45 7.28 1.25 15.06
N GLY A 46 7.18 1.56 13.77
CA GLY A 46 6.18 1.08 12.84
C GLY A 46 4.91 1.91 12.79
N VAL A 47 4.08 1.51 11.84
CA VAL A 47 2.74 2.02 11.58
C VAL A 47 1.72 0.97 12.04
N ASP A 48 0.66 1.43 12.69
CA ASP A 48 -0.55 0.65 12.88
C ASP A 48 -1.44 0.86 11.65
N VAL A 49 -1.32 -0.05 10.68
CA VAL A 49 -2.01 0.02 9.39
C VAL A 49 -3.50 -0.22 9.60
N LYS A 50 -4.33 0.70 9.09
CA LYS A 50 -5.79 0.62 9.18
C LYS A 50 -6.43 0.23 7.86
N GLU A 51 -5.87 0.70 6.75
CA GLU A 51 -6.43 0.47 5.43
C GLU A 51 -5.30 0.35 4.40
N ASN A 52 -5.54 -0.52 3.42
CA ASN A 52 -4.74 -0.62 2.21
C ASN A 52 -5.65 -0.38 1.00
N PHE A 53 -5.12 0.28 -0.02
CA PHE A 53 -5.82 0.50 -1.27
C PHE A 53 -4.90 0.18 -2.44
N LEU A 54 -5.46 -0.40 -3.50
CA LEU A 54 -4.89 -0.36 -4.83
C LEU A 54 -5.40 0.94 -5.48
N ASN A 55 -4.54 1.93 -5.68
CA ASN A 55 -4.93 3.23 -6.24
C ASN A 55 -5.23 3.10 -7.75
N ASP A 56 -5.56 4.19 -8.42
CA ASP A 56 -5.87 4.23 -9.85
C ASP A 56 -4.67 4.03 -10.80
N MET A 57 -3.45 4.04 -10.27
CA MET A 57 -2.19 3.80 -10.98
C MET A 57 -1.62 2.40 -10.72
N ASN A 58 -2.36 1.53 -10.03
CA ASN A 58 -1.88 0.22 -9.56
C ASN A 58 -0.76 0.31 -8.51
N ASP A 59 -0.72 1.35 -7.69
CA ASP A 59 0.13 1.42 -6.51
C ASP A 59 -0.61 0.97 -5.26
N ILE A 60 0.17 0.60 -4.23
CA ILE A 60 -0.37 0.32 -2.91
C ILE A 60 -0.33 1.58 -2.05
N LEU A 61 -1.49 2.06 -1.63
CA LEU A 61 -1.63 3.12 -0.63
C LEU A 61 -1.90 2.52 0.74
N ILE A 62 -0.97 2.73 1.67
CA ILE A 62 -1.12 2.41 3.09
C ILE A 62 -1.68 3.63 3.80
N LYS A 63 -2.73 3.45 4.62
CA LYS A 63 -3.20 4.44 5.59
C LYS A 63 -3.19 3.84 7.00
N GLY A 64 -2.69 4.60 7.96
CA GLY A 64 -2.60 4.15 9.33
C GLY A 64 -2.25 5.25 10.31
N THR A 65 -1.74 4.85 11.47
CA THR A 65 -1.27 5.75 12.52
C THR A 65 0.15 5.40 12.94
N CYS A 66 0.99 6.42 13.14
CA CYS A 66 2.32 6.25 13.70
C CYS A 66 2.21 5.67 15.11
N ARG A 67 2.92 4.58 15.43
CA ARG A 67 2.84 3.95 16.77
C ARG A 67 3.47 4.77 17.89
N VAL A 68 4.23 5.83 17.57
CA VAL A 68 4.85 6.73 18.54
C VAL A 68 3.88 7.83 18.99
N CYS A 69 3.33 8.59 18.04
CA CYS A 69 2.50 9.77 18.34
C CYS A 69 1.00 9.59 18.06
N ASN A 70 0.59 8.45 17.50
CA ASN A 70 -0.77 8.19 16.99
C ASN A 70 -1.25 9.16 15.89
N GLY A 71 -0.35 9.99 15.36
CA GLY A 71 -0.61 10.86 14.21
C GLY A 71 -0.93 10.04 12.97
N ARG A 72 -1.83 10.54 12.13
CA ARG A 72 -2.20 9.89 10.87
C ARG A 72 -1.00 9.90 9.93
N VAL A 73 -0.80 8.78 9.25
CA VAL A 73 0.23 8.61 8.23
C VAL A 73 -0.36 7.92 7.01
N SER A 74 0.18 8.26 5.84
CA SER A 74 -0.15 7.62 4.58
C SER A 74 1.10 7.49 3.74
N ARG A 75 1.25 6.37 3.03
CA ARG A 75 2.40 6.10 2.18
C ARG A 75 1.98 5.35 0.93
N PHE A 76 2.42 5.83 -0.23
CA PHE A 76 2.36 5.08 -1.47
C PHE A 76 3.58 4.16 -1.59
N ILE A 77 3.35 2.99 -2.15
CA ILE A 77 4.36 2.10 -2.68
C ILE A 77 4.10 1.99 -4.17
N GLU A 78 5.01 2.57 -4.96
CA GLU A 78 4.88 2.83 -6.41
C GLU A 78 5.07 1.54 -7.23
N TYR A 79 4.36 0.47 -6.87
CA TYR A 79 4.47 -0.80 -7.56
C TYR A 79 3.87 -0.77 -8.98
N GLY A 80 3.00 0.20 -9.28
CA GLY A 80 2.37 0.33 -10.60
C GLY A 80 3.37 0.60 -11.74
N GLU A 81 4.56 1.08 -11.41
CA GLU A 81 5.68 1.33 -12.34
C GLU A 81 6.41 0.05 -12.76
N PHE A 82 6.20 -1.08 -12.06
CA PHE A 82 6.76 -2.38 -12.45
C PHE A 82 5.76 -3.16 -13.28
N ASP A 83 6.12 -3.48 -14.53
CA ASP A 83 5.26 -4.16 -15.50
C ASP A 83 4.62 -5.44 -14.92
N GLU A 84 5.40 -6.28 -14.23
CA GLU A 84 4.91 -7.54 -13.64
C GLU A 84 3.82 -7.31 -12.58
N PHE A 85 4.02 -6.34 -11.69
CA PHE A 85 3.02 -5.98 -10.70
C PHE A 85 1.79 -5.37 -11.36
N SER A 86 1.99 -4.45 -12.32
CA SER A 86 0.91 -3.75 -13.00
C SER A 86 0.00 -4.73 -13.74
N GLU A 87 0.55 -5.73 -14.42
CA GLU A 87 -0.23 -6.80 -15.05
C GLU A 87 -1.03 -7.62 -14.03
N LYS A 88 -0.41 -7.99 -12.91
CA LYS A 88 -1.06 -8.72 -11.82
C LYS A 88 -2.20 -7.92 -11.19
N ALA A 89 -2.01 -6.62 -10.98
CA ALA A 89 -3.03 -5.69 -10.51
C ALA A 89 -4.20 -5.56 -11.49
N LEU A 90 -3.93 -5.47 -12.80
CA LEU A 90 -4.96 -5.47 -13.84
C LEU A 90 -5.80 -6.76 -13.83
N ARG A 91 -5.14 -7.93 -13.76
CA ARG A 91 -5.84 -9.22 -13.64
C ARG A 91 -6.70 -9.28 -12.39
N PHE A 92 -6.20 -8.78 -11.27
CA PHE A 92 -6.96 -8.70 -10.02
C PHE A 92 -8.22 -7.83 -10.16
N ARG A 93 -8.12 -6.63 -10.74
CA ARG A 93 -9.28 -5.74 -11.00
C ARG A 93 -10.38 -6.43 -11.78
N ILE A 94 -10.00 -7.11 -12.87
CA ILE A 94 -10.93 -7.87 -13.71
C ILE A 94 -11.61 -8.97 -12.89
N SER A 95 -10.86 -9.72 -12.09
CA SER A 95 -11.40 -10.83 -11.30
C SER A 95 -12.45 -10.42 -10.25
N ILE A 96 -12.45 -9.15 -9.84
CA ILE A 96 -13.40 -8.62 -8.86
C ILE A 96 -14.42 -7.64 -9.47
N GLY A 97 -14.41 -7.45 -10.80
CA GLY A 97 -15.33 -6.55 -11.50
C GLY A 97 -15.09 -5.06 -11.22
N ALA A 98 -13.85 -4.66 -10.95
CA ALA A 98 -13.46 -3.30 -10.58
C ALA A 98 -12.63 -2.59 -11.68
N GLU A 99 -13.06 -2.74 -12.92
CA GLU A 99 -12.56 -2.02 -14.10
C GLU A 99 -12.84 -0.51 -14.04
#